data_AF-A0A959NSY3-F1
#
_entry.id   AF-A0A959NSY3-F1
#
_cell.length_a   1.000
_cell.length_b   1.000
_cell.length_c   1.000
_cell.angle_alpha   90.00
_cell.angle_beta   90.00
_cell.angle_gamma   90.00
#
_symmetry.space_group_name_H-M   'P 1'
#
loop_
_entity.id
_entity.type
_entity.pdbx_description
1 polymer ?
#
loop_
_entity_poly.entity_id
_entity_poly.type
_entity_poly.pdbx_seq_one_letter_code
_entity_poly.pdbx_strand_id
1 'polypeptide(L)'
;MIKTKAMKKLLLGHESNREADLKFPDRSISNRHLEIEALDRNSVRITDLDSTNGTEINGQAIVSKILKNEDSIRIGFGTYGGHEIIDRAYSIWDMSKMIWKQEFEQLLIYKRQYDQERVKIANDGKWTRIIINVIVFGIFAIIPWHWGKELGISSELRPVISMGSGTFALLVTSFFEDRSKMETSKIELRNRYKNLLVCPKCKAVSYMDEPIQSLEQLQRCPRNNCMAIYKA
;
A
#
# COMPACT_ATOMS: atom_id res chain seq x y z
N MET A 1 0.69 23.29 -7.61
CA MET A 1 0.55 23.10 -9.07
C MET A 1 1.19 21.76 -9.41
N ILE A 2 0.38 20.73 -9.65
CA ILE A 2 0.87 19.40 -10.00
C ILE A 2 1.28 19.46 -11.48
N LYS A 3 2.58 19.37 -11.76
CA LYS A 3 3.07 19.18 -13.13
C LYS A 3 2.58 17.81 -13.59
N THR A 4 1.56 17.78 -14.44
CA THR A 4 1.07 16.56 -15.07
C THR A 4 2.20 16.02 -15.93
N LYS A 5 2.81 14.90 -15.52
CA LYS A 5 3.76 14.15 -16.34
C LYS A 5 2.99 13.76 -17.61
N ALA A 6 3.39 14.32 -18.76
CA ALA A 6 2.75 14.02 -20.04
C ALA A 6 2.79 12.51 -20.29
N MET A 7 1.62 11.91 -20.55
CA MET A 7 1.54 10.47 -20.84
C MET A 7 2.19 10.21 -22.21
N LYS A 8 2.86 9.06 -22.34
CA LYS A 8 3.48 8.63 -23.62
C LYS A 8 2.38 8.60 -24.69
N LYS A 9 2.60 9.19 -25.86
CA LYS A 9 1.67 9.07 -26.98
C LYS A 9 1.67 7.64 -27.53
N LEU A 10 0.50 7.14 -27.94
CA LEU A 10 0.36 5.81 -28.54
C LEU A 10 0.32 5.90 -30.05
N LEU A 11 0.96 4.96 -30.70
CA LEU A 11 0.87 4.77 -32.15
C LEU A 11 -0.20 3.74 -32.47
N LEU A 12 -1.19 4.12 -33.27
CA LEU A 12 -2.13 3.18 -33.89
C LEU A 12 -1.70 2.92 -35.34
N GLY A 13 -1.70 1.65 -35.72
CA GLY A 13 -1.40 1.26 -37.10
C GLY A 13 -1.71 -0.20 -37.41
N HIS A 14 -1.30 -0.61 -38.60
CA HIS A 14 -1.45 -1.99 -39.06
C HIS A 14 -0.75 -3.00 -38.15
N GLU A 15 -1.31 -4.20 -38.03
CA GLU A 15 -0.80 -5.25 -37.15
C GLU A 15 0.64 -5.71 -37.45
N SER A 16 1.06 -5.60 -38.72
CA SER A 16 2.42 -5.94 -39.14
C SER A 16 3.47 -4.96 -38.61
N ASN A 17 3.08 -3.77 -38.16
CA ASN A 17 4.01 -2.82 -37.57
C ASN A 17 4.38 -3.24 -36.14
N ARG A 18 5.69 -3.40 -35.89
CA ARG A 18 6.22 -3.73 -34.57
C ARG A 18 6.15 -2.56 -33.59
N GLU A 19 6.18 -1.33 -34.09
CA GLU A 19 6.16 -0.11 -33.27
C GLU A 19 4.75 0.34 -32.87
N ALA A 20 3.70 -0.19 -33.51
CA ALA A 20 2.32 0.18 -33.21
C ALA A 20 1.91 -0.37 -31.84
N ASP A 21 1.46 0.54 -30.96
CA ASP A 21 0.90 0.20 -29.65
C ASP A 21 -0.54 -0.34 -29.82
N LEU A 22 -1.37 0.32 -30.65
CA LEU A 22 -2.70 -0.15 -31.04
C LEU A 22 -2.68 -0.75 -32.44
N LYS A 23 -2.98 -2.03 -32.53
CA LYS A 23 -2.91 -2.79 -33.78
C LYS A 23 -4.28 -3.11 -34.36
N PHE A 24 -4.39 -2.95 -35.67
CA PHE A 24 -5.57 -3.31 -36.44
C PHE A 24 -5.18 -4.20 -37.63
N PRO A 25 -5.94 -5.27 -37.92
CA PRO A 25 -5.63 -6.23 -38.98
C PRO A 25 -6.05 -5.76 -40.39
N ASP A 26 -6.67 -4.58 -40.51
CA ASP A 26 -7.20 -4.07 -41.77
C ASP A 26 -6.10 -3.49 -42.67
N ARG A 27 -5.93 -4.04 -43.88
CA ARG A 27 -4.92 -3.61 -44.87
C ARG A 27 -5.08 -2.16 -45.34
N SER A 28 -6.25 -1.55 -45.17
CA SER A 28 -6.49 -0.14 -45.48
C SER A 28 -5.85 0.81 -44.45
N ILE A 29 -5.38 0.28 -43.33
CA ILE A 29 -4.73 1.05 -42.27
C ILE A 29 -3.21 1.05 -42.52
N SER A 30 -2.63 2.24 -42.67
CA SER A 30 -1.17 2.40 -42.75
C SER A 30 -0.42 1.88 -41.51
N ASN A 31 0.84 1.48 -41.68
CA ASN A 31 1.70 1.01 -40.57
C ASN A 31 1.80 2.03 -39.42
N ARG A 32 1.85 3.32 -39.76
CA ARG A 32 1.81 4.44 -38.83
C ARG A 32 0.63 5.31 -39.22
N HIS A 33 -0.55 5.00 -38.70
CA HIS A 33 -1.79 5.63 -39.19
C HIS A 33 -2.12 6.89 -38.41
N LEU A 34 -2.20 6.77 -37.08
CA LEU A 34 -2.57 7.88 -36.22
C LEU A 34 -1.86 7.80 -34.87
N GLU A 35 -1.58 8.97 -34.31
CA GLU A 35 -1.05 9.14 -32.97
C GLU A 35 -2.18 9.51 -32.01
N ILE A 36 -2.21 8.86 -30.84
CA ILE A 36 -3.19 9.11 -29.78
C ILE A 36 -2.47 9.74 -28.60
N GLU A 37 -2.92 10.92 -28.19
CA GLU A 37 -2.48 11.65 -27.02
C GLU A 37 -3.61 11.72 -26.00
N ALA A 38 -3.31 11.39 -24.75
CA ALA A 38 -4.29 11.44 -23.68
C ALA A 38 -4.63 12.88 -23.28
N LEU A 39 -5.92 13.18 -23.16
CA LEU A 39 -6.41 14.46 -22.63
C LEU A 39 -7.09 14.26 -21.28
N ASP A 40 -8.22 13.54 -21.26
CA ASP A 40 -9.02 13.22 -20.07
C ASP A 40 -9.59 11.79 -20.16
N ARG A 41 -10.24 11.29 -19.10
CA ARG A 41 -10.70 9.88 -19.07
C ARG A 41 -11.67 9.49 -20.19
N ASN A 42 -12.36 10.44 -20.80
CA ASN A 42 -13.41 10.19 -21.80
C ASN A 42 -13.08 10.85 -23.15
N SER A 43 -11.86 11.37 -23.31
CA SER A 43 -11.44 12.01 -24.54
C SER A 43 -9.95 11.90 -24.78
N VAL A 44 -9.60 11.73 -26.04
CA VAL A 44 -8.22 11.67 -26.51
C VAL A 44 -8.05 12.62 -27.68
N ARG A 45 -6.86 13.20 -27.82
CA ARG A 45 -6.49 13.86 -29.07
C ARG A 45 -5.97 12.80 -30.01
N ILE A 46 -6.55 12.72 -31.20
CA ILE A 46 -6.01 11.92 -32.29
C ILE A 46 -5.38 12.85 -33.32
N THR A 47 -4.26 12.42 -33.90
CA THR A 47 -3.56 13.11 -34.97
C THR A 47 -3.24 12.12 -36.07
N ASP A 48 -3.73 12.36 -37.28
CA ASP A 48 -3.42 11.54 -38.45
C ASP A 48 -1.95 11.75 -38.85
N LEU A 49 -1.25 10.67 -39.19
CA LEU A 49 0.18 10.67 -39.51
C LEU A 49 0.41 10.56 -41.03
N ASP A 50 -0.36 11.30 -41.82
CA ASP A 50 -0.35 11.27 -43.28
C ASP A 50 -0.69 9.87 -43.81
N SER A 51 -1.78 9.31 -43.28
CA SER A 51 -2.22 7.97 -43.62
C SER A 51 -2.78 7.90 -45.05
N THR A 52 -2.60 6.75 -45.72
CA THR A 52 -2.93 6.58 -47.15
C THR A 52 -4.41 6.82 -47.46
N ASN A 53 -5.30 6.43 -46.54
CA ASN A 53 -6.74 6.50 -46.72
C ASN A 53 -7.40 7.58 -45.83
N GLY A 54 -6.60 8.28 -45.03
CA GLY A 54 -7.04 9.29 -44.08
C GLY A 54 -7.79 8.74 -42.86
N THR A 55 -8.03 9.65 -41.92
CA THR A 55 -8.88 9.45 -40.74
C THR A 55 -10.04 10.45 -40.78
N GLU A 56 -11.25 10.01 -40.45
CA GLU A 56 -12.43 10.87 -40.32
C GLU A 56 -13.12 10.72 -38.96
N ILE A 57 -13.66 11.81 -38.43
CA ILE A 57 -14.56 11.79 -37.27
C ILE A 57 -15.91 12.38 -37.67
N ASN A 58 -16.98 11.61 -37.47
CA ASN A 58 -18.36 11.97 -37.83
C ASN A 58 -18.49 12.39 -39.31
N GLY A 59 -17.77 11.69 -40.21
CA GLY A 59 -17.77 11.95 -41.65
C GLY A 59 -16.94 13.15 -42.11
N GLN A 60 -16.15 13.76 -41.22
CA GLN A 60 -15.24 14.85 -41.57
C GLN A 60 -13.79 14.40 -41.45
N ALA A 61 -13.00 14.58 -42.51
CA ALA A 61 -11.56 14.33 -42.49
C ALA A 61 -10.84 15.24 -41.48
N ILE A 62 -9.87 14.68 -40.77
CA ILE A 62 -9.13 15.37 -39.71
C ILE A 62 -7.62 15.26 -39.92
N VAL A 63 -6.89 16.31 -39.52
CA VAL A 63 -5.44 16.25 -39.29
C VAL A 63 -5.17 16.03 -37.80
N SER A 64 -5.86 16.78 -36.93
CA SER A 64 -5.87 16.55 -35.49
C SER A 64 -7.21 17.00 -34.91
N LYS A 65 -7.82 16.16 -34.06
CA LYS A 65 -9.11 16.46 -33.42
C LYS A 65 -9.24 15.72 -32.10
N ILE A 66 -10.09 16.24 -31.21
CA ILE A 66 -10.47 15.54 -29.97
C ILE A 66 -11.56 14.53 -30.32
N LEU A 67 -11.29 13.26 -30.03
CA LEU A 67 -12.24 12.17 -30.10
C LEU A 67 -12.91 12.00 -28.74
N LYS A 68 -14.25 11.93 -28.73
CA LYS A 68 -15.07 11.67 -27.54
C LYS A 68 -15.79 10.32 -27.68
N ASN A 69 -16.31 9.80 -26.56
CA ASN A 69 -16.98 8.50 -26.53
C ASN A 69 -18.13 8.34 -27.55
N GLU A 70 -18.91 9.39 -27.75
CA GLU A 70 -20.10 9.40 -28.64
C GLU A 70 -19.76 9.61 -30.12
N ASP A 71 -18.50 9.91 -30.44
CA ASP A 71 -18.10 10.14 -31.83
C ASP A 71 -17.98 8.81 -32.59
N SER A 72 -18.16 8.86 -33.91
CA SER A 72 -17.83 7.76 -34.82
C SER A 72 -16.55 8.11 -35.55
N ILE A 73 -15.56 7.21 -35.54
CA ILE A 73 -14.27 7.41 -36.19
C ILE A 73 -14.08 6.39 -37.33
N ARG A 74 -13.73 6.87 -38.52
CA ARG A 74 -13.32 6.05 -39.64
C ARG A 74 -11.79 6.07 -39.75
N ILE A 75 -11.18 4.89 -39.73
CA ILE A 75 -9.72 4.70 -39.84
C ILE A 75 -9.50 3.76 -41.01
N GLY A 76 -8.89 4.24 -42.09
CA GLY A 76 -8.90 3.50 -43.36
C GLY A 76 -10.34 3.28 -43.84
N PHE A 77 -10.72 2.04 -44.16
CA PHE A 77 -12.10 1.71 -44.55
C PHE A 77 -12.98 1.23 -43.38
N GLY A 78 -12.39 0.95 -42.21
CA GLY A 78 -13.13 0.55 -41.01
C GLY A 78 -13.75 1.75 -40.27
N THR A 79 -14.97 1.56 -39.74
CA THR A 79 -15.63 2.52 -38.86
C THR A 79 -15.76 1.94 -37.46
N TYR A 80 -15.38 2.72 -36.45
CA TYR A 80 -15.32 2.34 -35.05
C TYR A 80 -16.03 3.37 -34.18
N GLY A 81 -16.49 2.94 -33.00
CA GLY A 81 -16.99 3.88 -31.99
C GLY A 81 -15.82 4.61 -31.32
N GLY A 82 -16.02 5.89 -30.99
CA GLY A 82 -15.03 6.69 -30.27
C GLY A 82 -14.68 6.05 -28.92
N HIS A 83 -15.69 5.56 -28.20
CA HIS A 83 -15.52 4.79 -26.97
C HIS A 83 -14.61 3.57 -27.15
N GLU A 84 -14.72 2.83 -28.27
CA GLU A 84 -13.89 1.65 -28.53
C GLU A 84 -12.40 2.00 -28.62
N ILE A 85 -12.08 3.07 -29.36
CA ILE A 85 -10.69 3.54 -29.51
C ILE A 85 -10.15 4.08 -28.19
N ILE A 86 -10.96 4.86 -27.48
CA ILE A 86 -10.61 5.44 -26.17
C ILE A 86 -10.33 4.31 -25.16
N ASP A 87 -11.23 3.33 -25.04
CA ASP A 87 -11.08 2.21 -24.11
C ASP A 87 -9.83 1.38 -24.42
N ARG A 88 -9.57 1.09 -25.71
CA ARG A 88 -8.35 0.38 -26.12
C ARG A 88 -7.09 1.19 -25.81
N ALA A 89 -7.08 2.50 -26.07
CA ALA A 89 -5.94 3.37 -25.75
C ALA A 89 -5.66 3.42 -24.24
N TYR A 90 -6.69 3.62 -23.42
CA TYR A 90 -6.56 3.62 -21.96
C TYR A 90 -6.21 2.24 -21.39
N SER A 91 -6.58 1.15 -22.06
CA SER A 91 -6.14 -0.19 -21.67
C SER A 91 -4.63 -0.42 -21.82
N ILE A 92 -3.98 0.31 -22.73
CA ILE A 92 -2.54 0.23 -23.00
C ILE A 92 -1.74 1.23 -22.16
N TRP A 93 -2.30 2.41 -21.87
CA TRP A 93 -1.75 3.40 -20.92
C TRP A 93 -1.78 2.95 -19.45
N ASP A 94 -1.73 1.66 -19.19
CA ASP A 94 -2.02 1.04 -17.89
C ASP A 94 -0.90 1.19 -16.84
N MET A 95 -0.45 2.43 -16.61
CA MET A 95 -0.07 2.93 -15.29
C MET A 95 -1.22 3.69 -14.61
N SER A 96 -2.37 3.82 -15.28
CA SER A 96 -3.54 4.59 -14.83
C SER A 96 -4.65 3.76 -14.17
N LYS A 97 -4.68 2.41 -14.31
CA LYS A 97 -5.66 1.57 -13.56
C LYS A 97 -5.29 1.38 -12.09
N MET A 98 -4.08 1.75 -11.70
CA MET A 98 -3.63 1.82 -10.30
C MET A 98 -4.19 3.07 -9.59
N ILE A 99 -5.50 3.31 -9.72
CA ILE A 99 -6.21 4.37 -9.00
C ILE A 99 -6.03 4.03 -7.52
N TRP A 100 -5.33 4.89 -6.79
CA TRP A 100 -4.95 4.72 -5.38
C TRP A 100 -3.64 3.96 -5.08
N LYS A 101 -2.76 3.70 -6.06
CA LYS A 101 -1.46 3.05 -5.75
C LYS A 101 -0.60 3.89 -4.82
N GLN A 102 -0.43 5.19 -5.05
CA GLN A 102 0.44 6.02 -4.21
C GLN A 102 -0.07 6.07 -2.77
N GLU A 103 -1.37 6.21 -2.61
CA GLU A 103 -2.06 6.22 -1.32
C GLU A 103 -1.99 4.84 -0.64
N PHE A 104 -2.07 3.75 -1.40
CA PHE A 104 -1.91 2.41 -0.87
C PHE A 104 -0.46 2.10 -0.47
N GLU A 105 0.54 2.55 -1.23
CA GLU A 105 1.96 2.45 -0.84
C GLU A 105 2.24 3.26 0.45
N GLN A 106 1.65 4.45 0.57
CA GLN A 106 1.70 5.23 1.81
C GLN A 106 1.01 4.49 2.98
N LEU A 107 -0.10 3.83 2.73
CA LEU A 107 -0.76 2.98 3.71
C LEU A 107 0.15 1.83 4.18
N LEU A 108 0.90 1.19 3.27
CA LEU A 108 1.86 0.15 3.63
C LEU A 108 2.98 0.68 4.53
N ILE A 109 3.45 1.92 4.30
CA ILE A 109 4.41 2.59 5.19
C ILE A 109 3.81 2.77 6.59
N TYR A 110 2.58 3.30 6.69
CA TYR A 110 1.89 3.43 7.97
C TYR A 110 1.67 2.08 8.65
N LYS A 111 1.40 1.02 7.89
CA LYS A 111 1.23 -0.32 8.45
C LYS A 111 2.51 -0.83 9.10
N ARG A 112 3.67 -0.65 8.44
CA ARG A 112 4.97 -1.00 9.03
C ARG A 112 5.22 -0.26 10.33
N GLN A 113 4.95 1.04 10.36
CA GLN A 113 5.12 1.85 11.57
C GLN A 113 4.22 1.36 12.70
N TYR A 114 2.93 1.13 12.41
CA TYR A 114 1.98 0.58 13.39
C TYR A 114 2.44 -0.77 13.95
N ASP A 115 2.88 -1.70 13.09
CA ASP A 115 3.34 -3.00 13.52
C ASP A 115 4.61 -2.91 14.39
N GLN A 116 5.56 -2.03 14.02
CA GLN A 116 6.76 -1.77 14.81
C GLN A 116 6.44 -1.16 16.18
N GLU A 117 5.58 -0.14 16.24
CA GLU A 117 5.16 0.49 17.50
C GLU A 117 4.39 -0.49 18.39
N ARG A 118 3.53 -1.33 17.80
CA ARG A 118 2.81 -2.38 18.53
C ARG A 118 3.76 -3.37 19.19
N VAL A 119 4.83 -3.78 18.48
CA VAL A 119 5.87 -4.66 19.03
C VAL A 119 6.67 -3.96 20.13
N LYS A 120 6.99 -2.66 19.99
CA LYS A 120 7.65 -1.89 21.05
C LYS A 120 6.82 -1.85 22.33
N ILE A 121 5.53 -1.51 22.23
CA ILE A 121 4.62 -1.50 23.40
C ILE A 121 4.56 -2.89 24.06
N ALA A 122 4.52 -3.96 23.27
CA ALA A 122 4.53 -5.32 23.79
C ALA A 122 5.87 -5.68 24.48
N ASN A 123 6.99 -5.22 23.93
CA ASN A 123 8.33 -5.48 24.48
C ASN A 123 8.66 -4.62 25.70
N ASP A 124 8.12 -3.41 25.81
CA ASP A 124 8.35 -2.52 26.96
C ASP A 124 7.95 -3.22 28.27
N GLY A 125 6.78 -3.88 28.30
CA GLY A 125 6.36 -4.68 29.46
C GLY A 125 7.28 -5.87 29.75
N LYS A 126 7.90 -6.47 28.73
CA LYS A 126 8.86 -7.58 28.89
C LYS A 126 10.16 -7.11 29.52
N TRP A 127 10.71 -5.97 29.10
CA TRP A 127 11.95 -5.41 29.67
C TRP A 127 11.78 -5.01 31.13
N THR A 128 10.66 -4.41 31.50
CA THR A 128 10.36 -4.10 32.89
C THR A 128 10.42 -5.35 33.78
N ARG A 129 9.84 -6.48 33.35
CA ARG A 129 9.92 -7.75 34.09
C ARG A 129 11.35 -8.26 34.23
N ILE A 130 12.15 -8.20 33.16
CA ILE A 130 13.55 -8.65 33.20
C ILE A 130 14.35 -7.81 34.20
N ILE A 131 14.21 -6.48 34.16
CA ILE A 131 14.92 -5.57 35.07
C ILE A 131 14.56 -5.87 36.52
N ILE A 132 13.26 -6.00 36.83
CA ILE A 132 12.80 -6.34 38.19
C ILE A 132 13.39 -7.68 38.63
N ASN A 133 13.35 -8.71 37.78
CA ASN A 133 13.92 -10.02 38.10
C ASN A 133 15.42 -9.96 38.39
N VAL A 134 16.19 -9.19 37.60
CA VAL A 134 17.63 -9.01 37.82
C VAL A 134 17.90 -8.27 39.13
N ILE A 135 17.13 -7.23 39.44
CA ILE A 135 17.26 -6.47 40.70
C ILE A 135 16.94 -7.37 41.90
N VAL A 136 15.81 -8.08 41.86
CA VAL A 136 15.39 -8.99 42.93
C VAL A 136 16.40 -10.12 43.10
N PHE A 137 16.88 -10.72 42.02
CA PHE A 137 17.91 -11.76 42.10
C PHE A 137 19.21 -11.20 42.71
N GLY A 138 19.64 -10.00 42.33
CA GLY A 138 20.78 -9.34 42.97
C GLY A 138 20.60 -9.16 44.47
N ILE A 139 19.45 -8.64 44.89
CA ILE A 139 19.14 -8.35 46.30
C ILE A 139 19.01 -9.62 47.14
N PHE A 140 18.36 -10.66 46.62
CA PHE A 140 18.01 -11.85 47.41
C PHE A 140 18.97 -13.02 47.21
N ALA A 141 19.66 -13.13 46.08
CA ALA A 141 20.62 -14.20 45.84
C ALA A 141 22.07 -13.74 46.07
N ILE A 142 22.48 -12.63 45.45
CA ILE A 142 23.89 -12.21 45.40
C ILE A 142 24.33 -11.52 46.69
N ILE A 143 23.53 -10.58 47.21
CA ILE A 143 23.89 -9.81 48.41
C ILE A 143 23.99 -10.70 49.67
N PRO A 144 23.04 -11.60 49.99
CA PRO A 144 23.14 -12.47 51.16
C PRO A 144 24.30 -13.47 51.05
N TRP A 145 24.65 -13.88 49.83
CA TRP A 145 25.76 -14.79 49.57
C TRP A 145 27.13 -14.13 49.84
N HIS A 146 27.35 -12.93 49.30
CA HIS A 146 28.64 -12.25 49.40
C HIS A 146 28.79 -11.37 50.64
N TRP A 147 27.73 -10.65 51.03
CA TRP A 147 27.75 -9.64 52.12
C TRP A 147 26.89 -10.00 53.33
N GLY A 148 26.24 -11.18 53.34
CA GLY A 148 25.36 -11.57 54.43
C GLY A 148 26.01 -11.57 55.81
N LYS A 149 27.33 -11.78 55.91
CA LYS A 149 28.07 -11.72 57.19
C LYS A 149 28.19 -10.32 57.75
N GLU A 150 28.51 -9.36 56.90
CA GLU A 150 28.64 -7.94 57.28
C GLU A 150 27.28 -7.32 57.60
N LEU A 151 26.22 -7.81 56.96
CA LEU A 151 24.83 -7.43 57.21
C LEU A 151 24.20 -8.11 58.42
N GLY A 152 24.94 -8.95 59.17
CA GLY A 152 24.43 -9.65 60.35
C GLY A 152 23.44 -10.79 60.08
N ILE A 153 23.34 -11.28 58.84
CA ILE A 153 22.49 -12.41 58.46
C ILE A 153 23.15 -13.71 58.96
N SER A 154 22.43 -14.49 59.76
CA SER A 154 22.91 -15.77 60.30
C SER A 154 23.30 -16.74 59.17
N SER A 155 24.28 -17.61 59.43
CA SER A 155 24.78 -18.57 58.43
C SER A 155 23.70 -19.55 57.93
N GLU A 156 22.69 -19.82 58.76
CA GLU A 156 21.55 -20.69 58.41
C GLU A 156 20.53 -20.02 57.49
N LEU A 157 20.34 -18.70 57.62
CA LEU A 157 19.32 -17.97 56.85
C LEU A 157 19.79 -17.58 55.43
N ARG A 158 21.09 -17.40 55.21
CA ARG A 158 21.63 -17.01 53.89
C ARG A 158 21.20 -17.95 52.76
N PRO A 159 21.39 -19.28 52.84
CA PRO A 159 20.98 -20.17 51.75
C PRO A 159 19.45 -20.17 51.56
N VAL A 160 18.67 -20.07 52.64
CA VAL A 160 17.20 -20.03 52.58
C VAL A 160 16.71 -18.81 51.79
N ILE A 161 17.28 -17.63 52.05
CA ILE A 161 16.94 -16.38 51.35
C ILE A 161 17.38 -16.47 49.88
N SER A 162 18.59 -16.97 49.61
CA SER A 162 19.09 -17.12 48.24
C SER A 162 18.25 -18.09 47.41
N MET A 163 17.78 -19.20 47.98
CA MET A 163 16.89 -20.16 47.31
C MET A 163 15.50 -19.59 47.03
N GLY A 164 15.00 -18.69 47.89
CA GLY A 164 13.71 -18.01 47.73
C GLY A 164 13.69 -16.85 46.73
N SER A 165 14.83 -16.46 46.17
CA SER A 165 14.93 -15.30 45.26
C SER A 165 14.06 -15.43 44.01
N GLY A 166 13.92 -16.64 43.45
CA GLY A 166 13.11 -16.89 42.25
C GLY A 166 11.61 -16.74 42.48
N THR A 167 11.10 -17.25 43.60
CA THR A 167 9.67 -17.10 43.97
C THR A 167 9.35 -15.65 44.30
N PHE A 168 10.27 -14.95 44.97
CA PHE A 168 10.11 -13.53 45.27
C PHE A 168 10.09 -12.67 44.01
N ALA A 169 10.92 -12.96 43.01
CA ALA A 169 10.93 -12.24 41.73
C ALA A 169 9.59 -12.33 40.98
N LEU A 170 8.97 -13.52 40.95
CA LEU A 170 7.65 -13.72 40.34
C LEU A 170 6.54 -12.95 41.08
N LEU A 171 6.58 -12.92 42.41
CA LEU A 171 5.63 -12.13 43.20
C LEU A 171 5.79 -10.63 42.92
N VAL A 172 7.01 -10.10 42.99
CA VAL A 172 7.26 -8.67 42.80
C VAL A 172 6.86 -8.20 41.41
N THR A 173 7.19 -8.96 40.35
CA THR A 173 6.78 -8.59 38.98
C THR A 173 5.27 -8.44 38.81
N SER A 174 4.45 -9.22 39.52
CA SER A 174 2.99 -9.11 39.45
C SER A 174 2.43 -7.78 40.03
N PHE A 175 3.10 -7.19 41.02
CA PHE A 175 2.69 -5.93 41.64
C PHE A 175 3.14 -4.69 40.87
N PHE A 176 4.28 -4.77 40.19
CA PHE A 176 4.86 -3.64 39.44
C PHE A 176 4.44 -3.57 37.97
N GLU A 177 3.80 -4.61 37.45
CA GLU A 177 3.31 -4.62 36.07
C GLU A 177 2.03 -3.79 35.91
N ASP A 178 2.18 -2.53 35.51
CA ASP A 178 1.05 -1.64 35.23
C ASP A 178 0.34 -2.02 33.91
N ARG A 179 -0.58 -2.98 34.03
CA ARG A 179 -1.44 -3.45 32.93
C ARG A 179 -2.31 -2.33 32.35
N SER A 180 -2.68 -1.33 33.14
CA SER A 180 -3.56 -0.23 32.74
C SER A 180 -2.88 0.72 31.77
N LYS A 181 -1.61 1.04 32.03
CA LYS A 181 -0.76 1.86 31.14
C LYS A 181 -0.55 1.18 29.79
N MET A 182 -0.21 -0.12 29.80
CA MET A 182 -0.05 -0.89 28.57
C MET A 182 -1.33 -0.88 27.71
N GLU A 183 -2.50 -1.09 28.33
CA GLU A 183 -3.77 -1.11 27.61
C GLU A 183 -4.13 0.28 27.06
N THR A 184 -3.86 1.34 27.82
CA THR A 184 -4.02 2.73 27.37
C THR A 184 -3.15 3.02 26.15
N SER A 185 -1.87 2.64 26.18
CA SER A 185 -0.95 2.82 25.05
C SER A 185 -1.39 2.06 23.79
N LYS A 186 -1.95 0.85 23.94
CA LYS A 186 -2.53 0.11 22.80
C LYS A 186 -3.73 0.85 22.21
N ILE A 187 -4.63 1.34 23.05
CA ILE A 187 -5.81 2.10 22.62
C ILE A 187 -5.39 3.37 21.88
N GLU A 188 -4.43 4.11 22.43
CA GLU A 188 -3.91 5.34 21.82
C GLU A 188 -3.26 5.08 20.46
N LEU A 189 -2.43 4.03 20.36
CA LEU A 189 -1.84 3.60 19.09
C LEU A 189 -2.94 3.23 18.07
N ARG A 190 -3.95 2.46 18.50
CA ARG A 190 -5.08 2.06 17.65
C ARG A 190 -5.82 3.28 17.11
N ASN A 191 -6.10 4.25 17.98
CA ASN A 191 -6.81 5.48 17.61
C ASN A 191 -6.00 6.33 16.63
N ARG A 192 -4.68 6.45 16.82
CA ARG A 192 -3.78 7.19 15.93
C ARG A 192 -3.83 6.68 14.48
N TYR A 193 -3.84 5.36 14.30
CA TYR A 193 -3.79 4.73 12.98
C TYR A 193 -5.18 4.35 12.41
N LYS A 194 -6.25 4.47 13.19
CA LYS A 194 -7.63 4.06 12.81
C LYS A 194 -8.09 4.62 11.48
N ASN A 195 -7.78 5.88 11.19
CA ASN A 195 -8.19 6.55 9.95
C ASN A 195 -7.13 6.49 8.84
N LEU A 196 -5.93 5.97 9.13
CA LEU A 196 -4.82 5.85 8.18
C LEU A 196 -4.78 4.46 7.55
N LEU A 197 -5.10 3.43 8.32
CA LEU A 197 -5.11 2.03 7.89
C LEU A 197 -6.50 1.62 7.37
N VAL A 198 -7.04 2.40 6.46
CA VAL A 198 -8.33 2.14 5.80
C VAL A 198 -8.20 2.29 4.29
N CYS A 199 -9.11 1.68 3.54
CA CYS A 199 -9.16 1.86 2.09
C CYS A 199 -9.19 3.37 1.73
N PRO A 200 -8.24 3.87 0.92
CA PRO A 200 -8.13 5.30 0.64
C PRO A 200 -9.33 5.84 -0.17
N LYS A 201 -10.00 4.97 -0.93
CA LYS A 201 -11.21 5.30 -1.69
C LYS A 201 -12.47 5.33 -0.83
N CYS A 202 -12.84 4.18 -0.25
CA CYS A 202 -14.15 4.04 0.39
C CYS A 202 -14.15 4.29 1.89
N LYS A 203 -12.97 4.35 2.53
CA LYS A 203 -12.75 4.56 3.97
C LYS A 203 -13.47 3.59 4.92
N ALA A 204 -14.19 2.60 4.39
CA ALA A 204 -15.01 1.67 5.18
C ALA A 204 -14.32 0.34 5.50
N VAL A 205 -13.35 -0.07 4.67
CA VAL A 205 -12.55 -1.27 4.92
C VAL A 205 -11.34 -0.87 5.75
N SER A 206 -11.18 -1.47 6.94
CA SER A 206 -9.97 -1.32 7.75
C SER A 206 -8.98 -2.44 7.44
N TYR A 207 -7.69 -2.09 7.41
CA TYR A 207 -6.56 -2.99 7.20
C TYR A 207 -5.68 -3.12 8.46
N MET A 208 -6.18 -2.69 9.61
CA MET A 208 -5.40 -2.63 10.85
C MET A 208 -5.04 -4.02 11.39
N ASP A 209 -5.99 -4.94 11.34
CA ASP A 209 -5.83 -6.31 11.84
C ASP A 209 -5.23 -7.25 10.78
N GLU A 210 -5.09 -6.77 9.53
CA GLU A 210 -4.53 -7.54 8.43
C GLU A 210 -3.00 -7.66 8.51
N PRO A 211 -2.41 -8.83 8.23
CA PRO A 211 -0.97 -8.99 8.10
C PRO A 211 -0.42 -8.16 6.93
N ILE A 212 0.80 -7.61 7.10
CA ILE A 212 1.41 -6.81 6.04
C ILE A 212 1.65 -7.61 4.75
N GLN A 213 2.00 -8.89 4.86
CA GLN A 213 2.22 -9.79 3.73
C GLN A 213 0.96 -9.95 2.88
N SER A 214 -0.21 -10.06 3.54
CA SER A 214 -1.51 -10.13 2.87
C SER A 214 -1.83 -8.82 2.14
N LEU A 215 -1.52 -7.68 2.75
CA LEU A 215 -1.71 -6.36 2.14
C LEU A 215 -0.76 -6.13 0.95
N GLU A 216 0.45 -6.64 1.01
CA GLU A 216 1.42 -6.57 -0.09
C GLU A 216 0.96 -7.36 -1.32
N GLN A 217 0.15 -8.39 -1.15
CA GLN A 217 -0.43 -9.17 -2.25
C GLN A 217 -1.78 -8.62 -2.72
N LEU A 218 -2.34 -7.63 -2.04
CA LEU A 218 -3.69 -7.14 -2.29
C LEU A 218 -3.74 -6.29 -3.58
N GLN A 219 -4.41 -6.82 -4.60
CA GLN A 219 -4.57 -6.12 -5.89
C GLN A 219 -5.69 -5.07 -5.87
N ARG A 220 -6.78 -5.30 -5.13
CA ARG A 220 -7.97 -4.42 -5.10
C ARG A 220 -8.64 -4.39 -3.73
N CYS A 221 -9.49 -3.39 -3.51
CA CYS A 221 -10.32 -3.35 -2.30
C CYS A 221 -11.29 -4.56 -2.26
N PRO A 222 -11.41 -5.28 -1.13
CA PRO A 222 -12.30 -6.44 -1.01
C PRO A 222 -13.80 -6.08 -0.97
N ARG A 223 -14.14 -4.80 -0.83
CA ARG A 223 -15.54 -4.35 -0.81
C ARG A 223 -16.09 -4.30 -2.24
N ASN A 224 -17.16 -5.07 -2.51
CA ASN A 224 -17.77 -5.21 -3.84
C ASN A 224 -18.10 -3.89 -4.55
N ASN A 225 -18.55 -2.86 -3.81
CA ASN A 225 -18.90 -1.55 -4.39
C ASN A 225 -17.72 -0.55 -4.44
N CYS A 226 -16.50 -0.97 -4.15
CA CYS A 226 -15.32 -0.11 -4.13
C CYS A 226 -14.38 -0.42 -5.30
N MET A 227 -14.32 0.47 -6.29
CA MET A 227 -13.43 0.31 -7.44
C MET A 227 -12.01 0.85 -7.15
N ALA A 228 -11.41 0.50 -6.02
CA ALA A 228 -10.01 0.85 -5.74
C ALA A 228 -9.09 -0.30 -6.16
N ILE A 229 -8.06 0.01 -6.93
CA ILE A 229 -7.14 -0.96 -7.52
C ILE A 229 -5.73 -0.50 -7.16
N TYR A 230 -5.02 -1.32 -6.40
CA TYR A 230 -3.74 -0.99 -5.81
C TYR A 230 -2.58 -1.56 -6.63
N LYS A 231 -2.78 -2.75 -7.21
CA LYS A 231 -1.78 -3.46 -8.04
C LYS A 231 -2.48 -4.11 -9.23
N ALA A 232 -1.72 -4.29 -10.31
CA ALA A 232 -2.11 -5.04 -11.50
C ALA A 232 -1.63 -6.49 -11.36
#